data_AF-A0AAV8VX03-F1
#
_entry.id   AF-A0AAV8VX03-F1
#
_cell.length_a   1.000
_cell.length_b   1.000
_cell.length_c   1.000
_cell.angle_alpha   90.00
_cell.angle_beta   90.00
_cell.angle_gamma   90.00
#
_symmetry.space_group_name_H-M   'P 1'
#
loop_
_entity.id
_entity.type
_entity.pdbx_description
1 polymer ?
#
loop_
_entity_poly.entity_id
_entity_poly.type
_entity_poly.pdbx_seq_one_letter_code
_entity_poly.pdbx_strand_id
1 'polypeptide(L)'
;MNVLVILISVLLCVICVLLALVQHFYFINKLYKRPSIKFEVPVFEDLIPSDRYEHDFNYPVQTVEDHDDMILNDLNSVLSQPKKTDEMKVIPNTDKPVGTESEVYNTLQAAIAFKLSGKGHKAMKLFEHAAAIAPDNADVLNWYGEFLEQQHQDVVTADELYFKALTYSPDHKAALMNRQRTAPVVESLDYKLFKTIDARKEFLRQRMKLDSFDTVKKQAYYLHIYHTVGIEGNTMTVEQLRYLLETGQVVSGKSIIEHNEVLGLEKAMQYIKLLVRTDYIGIKEILGVHRRVMGHVDPISSGVFRDKKVFVGSHMPPPPEQIPDLMEGYVEWLNSEEAQSMHPVRYAALAHYKLVDIHPFVDGNGRTSRLIMNLILLKAGYPPIMVLKEQREKYYDALKTANMGDVRPFVRFIAQCTLQILDMYIYGTRFLSISGVTKEEDKQIMNYS
;
A
#
# COMPACT_ATOMS: atom_id res chain seq x y z
N MET A 1 31.60 -46.86 41.37
CA MET A 1 31.40 -45.60 40.62
C MET A 1 30.89 -44.56 41.61
N ASN A 2 31.74 -43.58 41.94
CA ASN A 2 31.58 -42.73 43.12
C ASN A 2 30.36 -41.81 43.00
N VAL A 3 29.54 -41.79 44.06
CA VAL A 3 28.41 -40.86 44.26
C VAL A 3 28.80 -39.40 43.97
N LEU A 4 30.07 -39.06 44.21
CA LEU A 4 30.67 -37.77 43.89
C LEU A 4 30.61 -37.41 42.39
N VAL A 5 30.82 -38.38 41.48
CA VAL A 5 30.79 -38.16 40.03
C VAL A 5 29.36 -37.88 39.56
N ILE A 6 28.38 -38.57 40.14
CA ILE A 6 26.96 -38.34 39.84
C ILE A 6 26.53 -36.96 40.34
N LEU A 7 26.92 -36.58 41.56
CA LEU A 7 26.66 -35.25 42.10
C LEU A 7 27.25 -34.13 41.24
N ILE A 8 28.49 -34.29 40.77
CA ILE A 8 29.15 -33.32 39.89
C ILE A 8 28.41 -33.23 38.54
N SER A 9 28.00 -34.36 37.96
CA SER A 9 27.27 -34.38 36.69
C SER A 9 25.90 -33.71 36.79
N VAL A 10 25.16 -33.95 37.88
CA VAL A 10 23.87 -33.29 38.13
C VAL A 10 24.06 -31.78 38.35
N LEU A 11 25.09 -31.38 39.10
CA LEU A 11 25.41 -29.97 39.31
C LEU A 11 25.74 -29.25 38.00
N LEU A 12 26.53 -29.87 37.12
CA LEU A 12 26.84 -29.35 35.78
C LEU A 12 25.58 -29.19 34.93
N CYS A 13 24.68 -30.18 34.94
CA CYS A 13 23.41 -30.09 34.21
C CYS A 13 22.54 -28.92 34.71
N VAL A 14 22.43 -28.73 36.01
CA VAL A 14 21.67 -27.61 36.60
C VAL A 14 22.28 -26.27 36.23
N ILE A 15 23.61 -26.15 36.26
CA ILE A 15 24.32 -24.93 35.84
C ILE A 15 24.07 -24.65 34.35
N CYS A 16 24.11 -25.65 33.48
CA CYS A 16 23.83 -25.47 32.05
C CYS A 16 22.38 -24.99 31.80
N VAL A 17 21.40 -25.54 32.51
CA VAL A 17 20.00 -25.12 32.39
C VAL A 17 19.82 -23.67 32.89
N LEU A 18 20.46 -23.31 34.01
CA LEU A 18 20.43 -21.94 34.52
C LEU A 18 21.08 -20.94 33.55
N LEU A 19 22.21 -21.30 32.94
CA LEU A 19 22.87 -20.48 31.92
C LEU A 19 21.99 -20.30 30.68
N ALA A 20 21.31 -21.36 30.23
CA ALA A 20 20.36 -21.28 29.12
C ALA A 20 19.16 -20.39 29.44
N LEU A 21 18.62 -20.46 30.66
CA LEU A 21 17.54 -19.59 31.13
C LEU A 21 17.98 -18.13 31.24
N VAL A 22 19.20 -17.86 31.71
CA VAL A 22 19.77 -16.51 31.75
C VAL A 22 20.01 -15.96 30.34
N GLN A 23 20.51 -16.78 29.40
CA GLN A 23 20.64 -16.39 28.00
C GLN A 23 19.27 -16.12 27.37
N HIS A 24 18.27 -16.96 27.64
CA HIS A 24 16.91 -16.77 27.14
C HIS A 24 16.27 -15.49 27.72
N PHE A 25 16.44 -15.23 29.01
CA PHE A 25 15.97 -14.01 29.67
C PHE A 25 16.70 -12.76 29.17
N TYR A 26 18.01 -12.85 28.92
CA TYR A 26 18.79 -11.78 28.29
C TYR A 26 18.34 -11.52 26.85
N PHE A 27 18.04 -12.57 26.07
CA PHE A 27 17.55 -12.46 24.69
C PHE A 27 16.15 -11.86 24.63
N ILE A 28 15.25 -12.26 25.54
CA ILE A 28 13.91 -11.67 25.69
C ILE A 28 14.03 -10.20 26.10
N ASN A 29 14.85 -9.84 27.09
CA ASN A 29 15.03 -8.44 27.49
C ASN A 29 15.69 -7.58 26.40
N LYS A 30 16.56 -8.16 25.55
CA LYS A 30 17.19 -7.45 24.44
C LYS A 30 16.23 -7.24 23.25
N LEU A 31 15.28 -8.15 23.03
CA LEU A 31 14.24 -8.02 21.99
C LEU A 31 13.04 -7.18 22.43
N TYR A 32 12.69 -7.19 23.73
CA TYR A 32 11.54 -6.45 24.26
C TYR A 32 11.89 -5.07 24.83
N LYS A 33 13.16 -4.74 25.03
CA LYS A 33 13.59 -3.34 25.04
C LYS A 33 13.78 -2.87 23.60
N ARG A 34 12.67 -2.61 22.91
CA ARG A 34 12.70 -1.64 21.82
C ARG A 34 13.32 -0.36 22.40
N PRO A 35 14.33 0.27 21.77
CA PRO A 35 14.60 1.65 22.07
C PRO A 35 13.26 2.38 21.87
N SER A 36 12.84 3.13 22.88
CA SER A 36 11.87 4.20 22.67
C SER A 36 12.50 5.08 21.60
N ILE A 37 12.14 4.84 20.34
CA ILE A 37 12.37 5.80 19.27
C ILE A 37 11.52 6.98 19.69
N LYS A 38 12.14 7.92 20.38
CA LYS A 38 11.61 9.27 20.47
C LYS A 38 11.59 9.72 19.01
N PHE A 39 10.40 9.74 18.43
CA PHE A 39 10.18 10.57 17.27
C PHE A 39 10.48 11.99 17.77
N GLU A 40 11.61 12.54 17.37
CA GLU A 40 11.76 13.98 17.36
C GLU A 40 10.71 14.49 16.39
N VAL A 41 9.61 14.97 16.95
CA VAL A 41 8.67 15.83 16.23
C VAL A 41 9.50 17.04 15.81
N PRO A 42 9.70 17.30 14.51
CA PRO A 42 10.28 18.58 14.11
C PRO A 42 9.37 19.68 14.64
N VAL A 43 9.94 20.54 15.48
CA VAL A 43 9.26 21.72 16.02
C VAL A 43 8.96 22.63 14.83
N PHE A 44 7.71 22.65 14.39
CA PHE A 44 7.20 23.69 13.49
C PHE A 44 6.91 24.93 14.32
N GLU A 45 7.98 25.67 14.65
CA GLU A 45 7.85 27.06 15.04
C GLU A 45 7.89 27.93 13.78
N ASP A 46 6.87 28.79 13.71
CA ASP A 46 6.72 29.98 12.88
C ASP A 46 6.56 29.76 11.37
N LEU A 47 5.30 29.87 10.92
CA LEU A 47 4.85 30.82 9.89
C LEU A 47 3.32 30.73 9.74
N ILE A 48 2.61 31.23 10.76
CA ILE A 48 1.27 31.79 10.53
C ILE A 48 1.45 33.31 10.52
N PRO A 49 1.20 33.96 9.37
CA PRO A 49 0.56 35.26 9.38
C PRO A 49 -0.93 35.04 9.18
N SER A 50 -1.69 35.41 10.22
CA SER A 50 -3.09 35.76 10.08
C SER A 50 -3.21 36.96 9.14
N ASP A 51 -4.03 36.87 8.09
CA ASP A 51 -5.15 37.79 7.93
C ASP A 51 -5.95 37.52 6.63
N ARG A 52 -7.27 37.44 6.84
CA ARG A 52 -8.43 37.88 6.03
C ARG A 52 -8.46 37.74 4.50
N TYR A 53 -9.57 37.12 4.07
CA TYR A 53 -10.25 37.15 2.76
C TYR A 53 -10.14 38.45 1.96
N GLU A 54 -9.99 38.34 0.64
CA GLU A 54 -10.92 38.91 -0.35
C GLU A 54 -10.79 38.25 -1.74
N HIS A 55 -11.94 38.12 -2.42
CA HIS A 55 -12.09 37.57 -3.77
C HIS A 55 -11.48 38.49 -4.83
N ASP A 56 -10.86 37.92 -5.86
CA ASP A 56 -11.22 38.32 -7.23
C ASP A 56 -10.85 37.25 -8.28
N PHE A 57 -11.83 36.93 -9.12
CA PHE A 57 -11.71 36.02 -10.26
C PHE A 57 -11.18 36.81 -11.46
N ASN A 58 -10.07 36.38 -12.06
CA ASN A 58 -9.84 36.58 -13.48
C ASN A 58 -8.84 35.56 -14.03
N TYR A 59 -9.32 34.66 -14.91
CA TYR A 59 -8.47 33.80 -15.72
C TYR A 59 -7.96 34.59 -16.93
N PRO A 60 -6.68 34.42 -17.28
CA PRO A 60 -6.36 34.02 -18.64
C PRO A 60 -5.42 32.82 -18.66
N VAL A 61 -5.65 31.94 -19.64
CA VAL A 61 -4.76 30.85 -20.02
C VAL A 61 -3.49 31.46 -20.60
N GLN A 62 -2.34 31.36 -19.91
CA GLN A 62 -1.01 31.46 -20.51
C GLN A 62 0.08 30.87 -19.60
N THR A 63 0.86 29.97 -20.20
CA THR A 63 2.25 29.56 -19.89
C THR A 63 2.63 29.36 -18.42
N VAL A 64 2.85 28.09 -18.05
CA VAL A 64 3.61 27.68 -16.85
C VAL A 64 5.07 28.08 -17.06
N GLU A 65 5.52 29.12 -16.37
CA GLU A 65 6.90 29.60 -16.11
C GLU A 65 6.71 30.78 -15.12
N ASP A 66 7.29 30.93 -13.92
CA ASP A 66 8.69 30.82 -13.50
C ASP A 66 8.83 30.71 -11.95
N HIS A 67 8.23 29.70 -11.29
CA HIS A 67 8.47 29.48 -9.84
C HIS A 67 8.80 28.05 -9.41
N ASP A 68 9.07 27.14 -10.35
CA ASP A 68 9.45 25.73 -10.05
C ASP A 68 10.95 25.42 -10.24
N ASP A 69 11.80 26.42 -10.49
CA ASP A 69 13.21 26.21 -10.81
C ASP A 69 14.11 25.91 -9.61
N MET A 70 13.77 26.36 -8.40
CA MET A 70 14.66 26.15 -7.25
C MET A 70 14.74 24.66 -6.85
N ILE A 71 13.61 23.94 -6.93
CA ILE A 71 13.52 22.53 -6.54
C ILE A 71 14.02 21.61 -7.65
N LEU A 72 13.79 21.94 -8.93
CA LEU A 72 14.37 21.20 -10.06
C LEU A 72 15.89 21.37 -10.13
N ASN A 73 16.39 22.56 -9.79
CA ASN A 73 17.83 22.80 -9.65
C ASN A 73 18.41 22.08 -8.42
N ASP A 74 17.69 22.00 -7.31
CA ASP A 74 18.10 21.20 -6.14
C ASP A 74 18.10 19.68 -6.45
N LEU A 75 17.07 19.17 -7.14
CA LEU A 75 16.97 17.78 -7.59
C LEU A 75 18.12 17.41 -8.52
N ASN A 76 18.40 18.26 -9.52
CA ASN A 76 19.54 18.08 -10.41
C ASN A 76 20.85 18.21 -9.64
N SER A 77 20.99 19.12 -8.67
CA SER A 77 22.23 19.27 -7.88
C SER A 77 22.54 18.05 -7.00
N VAL A 78 21.53 17.44 -6.38
CA VAL A 78 21.65 16.23 -5.53
C VAL A 78 21.95 14.99 -6.37
N LEU A 79 21.34 14.89 -7.56
CA LEU A 79 21.64 13.83 -8.53
C LEU A 79 22.98 14.02 -9.26
N SER A 80 23.51 15.26 -9.29
CA SER A 80 24.79 15.62 -9.94
C SER A 80 26.01 15.57 -9.01
N GLN A 81 25.85 15.29 -7.71
CA GLN A 81 27.00 15.08 -6.84
C GLN A 81 27.84 13.90 -7.35
N PRO A 82 29.17 14.02 -7.43
CA PRO A 82 30.03 12.97 -7.96
C PRO A 82 29.85 11.71 -7.12
N LYS A 83 29.26 10.68 -7.75
CA LYS A 83 29.21 9.34 -7.19
C LYS A 83 30.66 8.91 -7.01
N LYS A 84 31.11 8.71 -5.76
CA LYS A 84 32.28 7.88 -5.51
C LYS A 84 31.91 6.47 -5.92
N THR A 85 31.98 6.19 -7.22
CA THR A 85 32.40 4.88 -7.66
C THR A 85 33.81 4.75 -7.11
N ASP A 86 33.95 4.19 -5.90
CA ASP A 86 35.21 3.56 -5.55
C ASP A 86 35.57 2.68 -6.75
N GLU A 87 36.79 2.89 -7.24
CA GLU A 87 37.37 2.22 -8.40
C GLU A 87 36.86 0.77 -8.52
N MET A 88 36.45 0.40 -9.74
CA MET A 88 36.07 -0.96 -10.12
C MET A 88 37.00 -1.98 -9.46
N LYS A 89 36.58 -2.54 -8.32
CA LYS A 89 36.98 -3.87 -7.93
C LYS A 89 36.00 -4.79 -8.63
N VAL A 90 36.48 -5.35 -9.74
CA VAL A 90 36.09 -6.70 -10.15
C VAL A 90 35.93 -7.50 -8.86
N ILE A 91 34.72 -8.00 -8.63
CA ILE A 91 34.37 -8.77 -7.43
C ILE A 91 35.51 -9.76 -7.19
N PRO A 92 36.20 -9.72 -6.03
CA PRO A 92 37.31 -10.62 -5.77
C PRO A 92 36.81 -12.05 -5.93
N ASN A 93 37.52 -12.81 -6.76
CA ASN A 93 37.26 -14.22 -7.00
C ASN A 93 37.49 -14.99 -5.70
N THR A 94 36.45 -15.16 -4.90
CA THR A 94 36.40 -16.11 -3.78
C THR A 94 35.46 -17.23 -4.18
N ASP A 95 36.06 -18.27 -4.78
CA ASP A 95 35.44 -19.49 -5.28
C ASP A 95 34.30 -19.31 -6.31
N LYS A 96 34.45 -19.94 -7.49
CA LYS A 96 33.37 -19.95 -8.49
C LYS A 96 32.10 -20.50 -7.83
N PRO A 97 31.02 -19.71 -7.73
CA PRO A 97 29.77 -20.22 -7.18
C PRO A 97 29.29 -21.40 -8.02
N VAL A 98 28.69 -22.41 -7.40
CA VAL A 98 28.20 -23.61 -8.09
C VAL A 98 26.68 -23.51 -8.20
N GLY A 99 26.12 -23.76 -9.39
CA GLY A 99 24.67 -23.72 -9.62
C GLY A 99 24.12 -22.32 -9.87
N THR A 100 22.95 -22.02 -9.31
CA THR A 100 22.16 -20.78 -9.52
C THR A 100 22.93 -19.50 -9.16
N GLU A 101 23.83 -19.52 -8.18
CA GLU A 101 24.65 -18.35 -7.82
C GLU A 101 25.61 -17.94 -8.95
N SER A 102 26.11 -18.91 -9.72
CA SER A 102 26.97 -18.66 -10.90
C SER A 102 26.17 -17.99 -12.01
N GLU A 103 24.94 -18.45 -12.22
CA GLU A 103 24.02 -17.89 -13.21
C GLU A 103 23.65 -16.44 -12.87
N VAL A 104 23.35 -16.15 -11.60
CA VAL A 104 23.08 -14.79 -11.11
C VAL A 104 24.29 -13.89 -11.32
N TYR A 105 25.49 -14.35 -10.93
CA TYR A 105 26.72 -13.61 -11.11
C TYR A 105 26.96 -13.29 -12.60
N ASN A 106 26.89 -14.29 -13.47
CA ASN A 106 27.12 -14.12 -14.91
C ASN A 106 26.08 -13.18 -15.55
N THR A 107 24.81 -13.31 -15.14
CA THR A 107 23.71 -12.45 -15.61
C THR A 107 23.93 -11.00 -15.18
N LEU A 108 24.32 -10.78 -13.92
CA LEU A 108 24.61 -9.45 -13.39
C LEU A 108 25.81 -8.81 -14.12
N GLN A 109 26.90 -9.56 -14.32
CA GLN A 109 28.05 -9.06 -15.08
C GLN A 109 27.68 -8.70 -16.52
N ALA A 110 26.84 -9.52 -17.17
CA ALA A 110 26.33 -9.20 -18.50
C ALA A 110 25.47 -7.93 -18.50
N ALA A 111 24.57 -7.76 -17.50
CA ALA A 111 23.75 -6.57 -17.35
C ALA A 111 24.60 -5.30 -17.23
N ILE A 112 25.65 -5.34 -16.39
CA ILE A 112 26.60 -4.23 -16.19
C ILE A 112 27.36 -3.94 -17.50
N ALA A 113 27.85 -4.97 -18.20
CA ALA A 113 28.55 -4.78 -19.47
C ALA A 113 27.64 -4.13 -20.54
N PHE A 114 26.37 -4.53 -20.63
CA PHE A 114 25.41 -3.92 -21.53
C PHE A 114 25.05 -2.49 -21.14
N LYS A 115 24.96 -2.20 -19.83
CA LYS A 115 24.78 -0.84 -19.29
C LYS A 115 25.94 0.07 -19.74
N LEU A 116 27.19 -0.36 -19.53
CA LEU A 116 28.39 0.39 -19.92
C LEU A 116 28.51 0.56 -21.45
N SER A 117 27.99 -0.39 -22.22
CA SER A 117 27.94 -0.34 -23.68
C SER A 117 26.78 0.52 -24.24
N GLY A 118 26.01 1.21 -23.39
CA GLY A 118 24.87 2.03 -23.79
C GLY A 118 23.63 1.25 -24.26
N LYS A 119 23.58 -0.08 -24.07
CA LYS A 119 22.47 -0.93 -24.50
C LYS A 119 21.44 -1.11 -23.39
N GLY A 120 20.83 0.00 -22.96
CA GLY A 120 19.92 0.07 -21.81
C GLY A 120 18.80 -0.98 -21.81
N HIS A 121 18.10 -1.19 -22.93
CA HIS A 121 17.01 -2.17 -22.98
C HIS A 121 17.45 -3.63 -22.73
N LYS A 122 18.67 -4.01 -23.17
CA LYS A 122 19.23 -5.34 -22.89
C LYS A 122 19.68 -5.46 -21.45
N ALA A 123 20.29 -4.39 -20.91
CA ALA A 123 20.67 -4.33 -19.51
C ALA A 123 19.44 -4.47 -18.59
N MET A 124 18.34 -3.76 -18.89
CA MET A 124 17.09 -3.85 -18.13
C MET A 124 16.60 -5.29 -18.00
N LYS A 125 16.43 -6.00 -19.13
CA LYS A 125 15.95 -7.38 -19.14
C LYS A 125 16.84 -8.33 -18.34
N LEU A 126 18.16 -8.09 -18.34
CA LEU A 126 19.10 -8.89 -17.57
C LEU A 126 19.05 -8.55 -16.08
N PHE A 127 18.83 -7.29 -15.69
CA PHE A 127 18.60 -6.93 -14.30
C PHE A 127 17.28 -7.51 -13.78
N GLU A 128 16.19 -7.42 -14.56
CA GLU A 128 14.91 -8.06 -14.23
C GLU A 128 15.06 -9.57 -14.07
N HIS A 129 15.79 -10.22 -14.98
CA HIS A 129 16.06 -11.65 -14.91
C HIS A 129 16.90 -12.02 -13.67
N ALA A 130 17.97 -11.27 -13.39
CA ALA A 130 18.79 -11.48 -12.20
C ALA A 130 17.99 -11.32 -10.90
N ALA A 131 17.12 -10.30 -10.83
CA ALA A 131 16.24 -10.06 -9.69
C ALA A 131 15.14 -11.13 -9.57
N ALA A 132 14.71 -11.73 -10.67
CA ALA A 132 13.76 -12.85 -10.65
C ALA A 132 14.40 -14.15 -10.15
N ILE A 133 15.67 -14.42 -10.51
CA ILE A 133 16.40 -15.60 -10.03
C ILE A 133 16.80 -15.45 -8.56
N ALA A 134 17.28 -14.26 -8.16
CA ALA A 134 17.78 -13.98 -6.81
C ALA A 134 17.12 -12.70 -6.24
N PRO A 135 15.84 -12.77 -5.84
CA PRO A 135 15.07 -11.61 -5.36
C PRO A 135 15.51 -11.06 -4.00
N ASP A 136 16.34 -11.81 -3.28
CA ASP A 136 16.91 -11.50 -1.96
C ASP A 136 18.40 -11.13 -2.01
N ASN A 137 19.02 -11.13 -3.19
CA ASN A 137 20.42 -10.77 -3.34
C ASN A 137 20.62 -9.24 -3.31
N ALA A 138 21.31 -8.75 -2.29
CA ALA A 138 21.54 -7.32 -2.07
C ALA A 138 22.34 -6.63 -3.19
N ASP A 139 23.33 -7.30 -3.77
CA ASP A 139 24.14 -6.74 -4.87
C ASP A 139 23.31 -6.55 -6.13
N VAL A 140 22.51 -7.56 -6.50
CA VAL A 140 21.61 -7.51 -7.67
C VAL A 140 20.62 -6.34 -7.51
N LEU A 141 19.98 -6.24 -6.34
CA LEU A 141 19.03 -5.16 -6.03
C LEU A 141 19.70 -3.77 -6.08
N ASN A 142 20.89 -3.62 -5.51
CA ASN A 142 21.61 -2.34 -5.54
C ASN A 142 22.00 -1.93 -6.97
N TRP A 143 22.62 -2.84 -7.74
CA TRP A 143 23.01 -2.54 -9.12
C TRP A 143 21.82 -2.24 -10.03
N TYR A 144 20.71 -2.93 -9.79
CA TYR A 144 19.48 -2.66 -10.50
C TYR A 144 18.91 -1.28 -10.15
N GLY A 145 18.88 -0.91 -8.86
CA GLY A 145 18.50 0.43 -8.43
C GLY A 145 19.35 1.53 -9.08
N GLU A 146 20.67 1.34 -9.12
CA GLU A 146 21.58 2.30 -9.76
C GLU A 146 21.35 2.42 -11.27
N PHE A 147 20.94 1.33 -11.92
CA PHE A 147 20.57 1.36 -13.33
C PHE A 147 19.28 2.15 -13.57
N LEU A 148 18.24 1.92 -12.76
CA LEU A 148 16.96 2.63 -12.87
C LEU A 148 17.11 4.13 -12.66
N GLU A 149 17.89 4.50 -11.66
CA GLU A 149 18.16 5.91 -11.35
C GLU A 149 18.89 6.62 -12.51
N GLN A 150 19.92 5.98 -13.09
CA GLN A 150 20.77 6.61 -14.11
C GLN A 150 20.14 6.62 -15.51
N GLN A 151 19.46 5.54 -15.90
CA GLN A 151 19.01 5.35 -17.29
C GLN A 151 17.52 5.61 -17.47
N HIS A 152 16.72 5.44 -16.42
CA HIS A 152 15.26 5.57 -16.48
C HIS A 152 14.72 6.74 -15.64
N GLN A 153 15.58 7.43 -14.89
CA GLN A 153 15.20 8.51 -13.97
C GLN A 153 14.13 8.07 -12.96
N ASP A 154 14.04 6.77 -12.67
CA ASP A 154 13.07 6.19 -11.74
C ASP A 154 13.69 6.08 -10.35
N VAL A 155 13.74 7.23 -9.66
CA VAL A 155 14.32 7.35 -8.32
C VAL A 155 13.48 6.62 -7.27
N VAL A 156 12.16 6.53 -7.47
CA VAL A 156 11.24 5.88 -6.52
C VAL A 156 11.48 4.38 -6.48
N THR A 157 11.48 3.73 -7.64
CA THR A 157 11.76 2.28 -7.71
C THR A 157 13.21 1.97 -7.30
N ALA A 158 14.16 2.85 -7.62
CA ALA A 158 15.53 2.72 -7.14
C ALA A 158 15.64 2.74 -5.60
N ASP A 159 14.98 3.70 -4.94
CA ASP A 159 14.94 3.78 -3.46
C ASP A 159 14.33 2.53 -2.82
N GLU A 160 13.27 1.98 -3.43
CA GLU A 160 12.63 0.73 -3.00
C GLU A 160 13.56 -0.48 -3.15
N LEU A 161 14.37 -0.54 -4.22
CA LEU A 161 15.37 -1.60 -4.39
C LEU A 161 16.51 -1.47 -3.38
N TYR A 162 16.98 -0.25 -3.08
CA TYR A 162 17.97 -0.03 -2.03
C TYR A 162 17.41 -0.38 -0.65
N PHE A 163 16.13 -0.09 -0.39
CA PHE A 163 15.44 -0.55 0.82
C PHE A 163 15.49 -2.07 0.93
N LYS A 164 15.06 -2.79 -0.11
CA LYS A 164 15.04 -4.26 -0.14
C LYS A 164 16.44 -4.85 0.03
N ALA A 165 17.46 -4.26 -0.60
CA ALA A 165 18.84 -4.69 -0.41
C ALA A 165 19.27 -4.63 1.07
N LEU A 166 18.91 -3.54 1.76
CA LEU A 166 19.23 -3.35 3.18
C LEU A 166 18.40 -4.23 4.12
N THR A 167 17.20 -4.68 3.72
CA THR A 167 16.44 -5.64 4.54
C THR A 167 17.10 -7.02 4.58
N TYR A 168 17.78 -7.41 3.50
CA TYR A 168 18.51 -8.68 3.44
C TYR A 168 19.96 -8.55 3.91
N SER A 169 20.62 -7.43 3.63
CA SER A 169 21.99 -7.14 4.05
C SER A 169 22.11 -5.73 4.63
N PRO A 170 21.87 -5.56 5.95
CA PRO A 170 21.88 -4.25 6.61
C PRO A 170 23.22 -3.49 6.53
N ASP A 171 24.34 -4.22 6.43
CA ASP A 171 25.70 -3.66 6.38
C ASP A 171 26.16 -3.33 4.94
N HIS A 172 25.28 -3.45 3.95
CA HIS A 172 25.60 -3.22 2.55
C HIS A 172 25.86 -1.72 2.26
N LYS A 173 27.14 -1.34 2.26
CA LYS A 173 27.60 0.06 2.18
C LYS A 173 27.04 0.87 1.00
N ALA A 174 27.06 0.32 -0.22
CA ALA A 174 26.62 1.05 -1.41
C ALA A 174 25.11 1.34 -1.36
N ALA A 175 24.29 0.32 -1.09
CA ALA A 175 22.85 0.47 -0.85
C ALA A 175 22.52 1.48 0.26
N LEU A 176 23.28 1.50 1.37
CA LEU A 176 23.10 2.48 2.44
C LEU A 176 23.33 3.91 1.95
N MET A 177 24.45 4.15 1.26
CA MET A 177 24.78 5.48 0.71
C MET A 177 23.77 5.92 -0.36
N ASN A 178 23.40 5.00 -1.26
CA ASN A 178 22.42 5.26 -2.30
C ASN A 178 21.06 5.65 -1.69
N ARG A 179 20.59 4.90 -0.69
CA ARG A 179 19.33 5.18 -0.01
C ARG A 179 19.35 6.49 0.79
N GLN A 180 20.45 6.81 1.46
CA GLN A 180 20.60 8.10 2.17
C GLN A 180 20.42 9.29 1.21
N ARG A 181 20.83 9.15 -0.05
CA ARG A 181 20.67 10.17 -1.08
C ARG A 181 19.28 10.17 -1.70
N THR A 182 18.68 9.01 -1.97
CA THR A 182 17.38 8.92 -2.66
C THR A 182 16.18 9.16 -1.74
N ALA A 183 16.26 8.79 -0.47
CA ALA A 183 15.15 8.92 0.48
C ALA A 183 14.54 10.35 0.56
N PRO A 184 15.31 11.44 0.75
CA PRO A 184 14.73 12.79 0.81
C PRO A 184 14.14 13.24 -0.53
N VAL A 185 14.73 12.81 -1.66
CA VAL A 185 14.19 13.08 -3.00
C VAL A 185 12.83 12.43 -3.17
N VAL A 186 12.73 11.15 -2.77
CA VAL A 186 11.49 10.39 -2.84
C VAL A 186 10.41 10.97 -1.93
N GLU A 187 10.77 11.46 -0.73
CA GLU A 187 9.83 12.14 0.16
C GLU A 187 9.25 13.42 -0.46
N SER A 188 10.08 14.21 -1.16
CA SER A 188 9.63 15.38 -1.92
C SER A 188 8.68 15.00 -3.05
N LEU A 189 8.96 13.91 -3.77
CA LEU A 189 8.08 13.40 -4.83
C LEU A 189 6.73 12.92 -4.27
N ASP A 190 6.73 12.24 -3.13
CA ASP A 190 5.50 11.79 -2.45
C ASP A 190 4.65 12.99 -2.01
N TYR A 191 5.29 14.04 -1.50
CA TYR A 191 4.60 15.28 -1.15
C TYR A 191 3.95 15.96 -2.37
N LYS A 192 4.66 16.02 -3.51
CA LYS A 192 4.11 16.54 -4.78
C LYS A 192 2.91 15.70 -5.27
N LEU A 193 2.96 14.38 -5.09
CA LEU A 193 1.84 13.50 -5.43
C LEU A 193 0.60 13.82 -4.58
N PHE A 194 0.75 14.04 -3.27
CA PHE A 194 -0.38 14.45 -2.42
C PHE A 194 -0.96 15.80 -2.81
N LYS A 195 -0.12 16.80 -3.08
CA LYS A 195 -0.59 18.11 -3.61
C LYS A 195 -1.40 17.96 -4.89
N THR A 196 -0.96 17.09 -5.80
CA THR A 196 -1.66 16.80 -7.06
C THR A 196 -3.05 16.20 -6.78
N ILE A 197 -3.12 15.26 -5.85
CA ILE A 197 -4.38 14.62 -5.43
C ILE A 197 -5.35 15.65 -4.84
N ASP A 198 -4.87 16.57 -4.01
CA ASP A 198 -5.69 17.62 -3.41
C ASP A 198 -6.23 18.60 -4.45
N ALA A 199 -5.39 19.02 -5.40
CA ALA A 199 -5.83 19.85 -6.52
C ALA A 199 -6.93 19.14 -7.34
N ARG A 200 -6.79 17.84 -7.60
CA ARG A 200 -7.79 17.03 -8.31
C ARG A 200 -9.08 16.86 -7.53
N LYS A 201 -9.00 16.68 -6.21
CA LYS A 201 -10.16 16.63 -5.32
C LYS A 201 -10.94 17.95 -5.35
N GLU A 202 -10.27 19.08 -5.22
CA GLU A 202 -10.94 20.38 -5.23
C GLU A 202 -11.57 20.67 -6.60
N PHE A 203 -10.89 20.28 -7.69
CA PHE A 203 -11.47 20.35 -9.03
C PHE A 203 -12.73 19.46 -9.17
N LEU A 204 -12.71 18.25 -8.60
CA LEU A 204 -13.87 17.37 -8.59
C LEU A 204 -15.04 17.97 -7.78
N ARG A 205 -14.76 18.64 -6.65
CA ARG A 205 -15.77 19.26 -5.79
C ARG A 205 -16.65 20.23 -6.56
N GLN A 206 -16.08 21.01 -7.47
CA GLN A 206 -16.80 21.94 -8.33
C GLN A 206 -17.79 21.24 -9.29
N ARG A 207 -17.50 19.98 -9.66
CA ARG A 207 -18.29 19.16 -10.60
C ARG A 207 -19.36 18.30 -9.93
N MET A 208 -19.36 18.18 -8.60
CA MET A 208 -20.34 17.36 -7.87
C MET A 208 -21.80 17.83 -8.05
N LYS A 209 -22.00 19.07 -8.53
CA LYS A 209 -23.33 19.65 -8.80
C LYS A 209 -23.93 19.25 -10.15
N LEU A 210 -23.18 18.56 -11.01
CA LEU A 210 -23.64 18.16 -12.34
C LEU A 210 -24.52 16.90 -12.26
N ASP A 211 -25.58 16.83 -13.05
CA ASP A 211 -26.47 15.65 -13.12
C ASP A 211 -25.72 14.37 -13.52
N SER A 212 -24.66 14.50 -14.32
CA SER A 212 -23.80 13.38 -14.72
C SER A 212 -23.04 12.76 -13.53
N PHE A 213 -22.85 13.49 -12.44
CA PHE A 213 -22.10 13.02 -11.27
C PHE A 213 -22.76 11.83 -10.60
N ASP A 214 -24.08 11.85 -10.42
CA ASP A 214 -24.81 10.74 -9.79
C ASP A 214 -24.78 9.47 -10.64
N THR A 215 -24.75 9.61 -11.96
CA THR A 215 -24.59 8.48 -12.88
C THR A 215 -23.21 7.84 -12.73
N VAL A 216 -22.14 8.65 -12.74
CA VAL A 216 -20.77 8.14 -12.54
C VAL A 216 -20.62 7.51 -11.16
N LYS A 217 -21.18 8.14 -10.12
CA LYS A 217 -21.19 7.62 -8.75
C LYS A 217 -21.89 6.26 -8.64
N LYS A 218 -23.02 6.07 -9.33
CA LYS A 218 -23.72 4.79 -9.38
C LYS A 218 -22.88 3.71 -10.07
N GLN A 219 -22.19 4.04 -11.16
CA GLN A 219 -21.29 3.08 -11.82
C GLN A 219 -20.08 2.73 -10.93
N ALA A 220 -19.46 3.73 -10.29
CA ALA A 220 -18.36 3.55 -9.36
C ALA A 220 -18.74 2.64 -8.18
N TYR A 221 -19.99 2.71 -7.71
CA TYR A 221 -20.50 1.83 -6.66
C TYR A 221 -20.44 0.35 -7.07
N TYR A 222 -20.94 -0.01 -8.26
CA TYR A 222 -20.89 -1.39 -8.74
C TYR A 222 -19.47 -1.86 -9.01
N LEU A 223 -18.64 -1.00 -9.61
CA LEU A 223 -17.23 -1.31 -9.87
C LEU A 223 -16.45 -1.54 -8.58
N HIS A 224 -16.77 -0.81 -7.50
CA HIS A 224 -16.11 -1.02 -6.23
C HIS A 224 -16.39 -2.42 -5.70
N ILE A 225 -17.66 -2.84 -5.72
CA ILE A 225 -18.06 -4.19 -5.28
C ILE A 225 -17.35 -5.23 -6.14
N TYR A 226 -17.45 -5.09 -7.46
CA TYR A 226 -16.83 -6.00 -8.43
C TYR A 226 -15.33 -6.19 -8.19
N HIS A 227 -14.57 -5.10 -8.07
CA HIS A 227 -13.12 -5.21 -7.91
C HIS A 227 -12.72 -5.76 -6.55
N THR A 228 -13.40 -5.39 -5.46
CA THR A 228 -12.99 -5.85 -4.13
C THR A 228 -13.32 -7.32 -3.87
N VAL A 229 -14.41 -7.88 -4.44
CA VAL A 229 -14.65 -9.33 -4.41
C VAL A 229 -13.78 -10.06 -5.44
N GLY A 230 -13.53 -9.43 -6.60
CA GLY A 230 -12.65 -9.98 -7.63
C GLY A 230 -11.20 -10.14 -7.18
N ILE A 231 -10.69 -9.25 -6.31
CA ILE A 231 -9.38 -9.41 -5.68
C ILE A 231 -9.31 -10.69 -4.85
N GLU A 232 -10.41 -11.17 -4.29
CA GLU A 232 -10.45 -12.40 -3.50
C GLU A 232 -10.73 -13.65 -4.36
N GLY A 233 -10.99 -13.48 -5.66
CA GLY A 233 -11.18 -14.58 -6.62
C GLY A 233 -12.63 -14.79 -7.09
N ASN A 234 -13.56 -13.93 -6.70
CA ASN A 234 -14.93 -13.97 -7.21
C ASN A 234 -14.94 -13.78 -8.74
N THR A 235 -15.71 -14.61 -9.45
CA THR A 235 -15.66 -14.72 -10.92
C THR A 235 -16.84 -14.03 -11.62
N MET A 236 -17.74 -13.38 -10.89
CA MET A 236 -18.88 -12.66 -11.49
C MET A 236 -18.42 -11.51 -12.39
N THR A 237 -19.10 -11.33 -13.53
CA THR A 237 -18.91 -10.14 -14.36
C THR A 237 -19.64 -8.94 -13.76
N VAL A 238 -19.34 -7.73 -14.26
CA VAL A 238 -20.03 -6.51 -13.81
C VAL A 238 -21.53 -6.58 -14.12
N GLU A 239 -21.92 -7.13 -15.27
CA GLU A 239 -23.32 -7.27 -15.69
C GLU A 239 -24.07 -8.25 -14.78
N GLN A 240 -23.45 -9.39 -14.46
CA GLN A 240 -24.01 -10.38 -13.54
C GLN A 240 -24.20 -9.81 -12.13
N LEU A 241 -23.19 -9.09 -11.63
CA LEU A 241 -23.24 -8.40 -10.34
C LEU A 241 -24.35 -7.34 -10.31
N ARG A 242 -24.48 -6.54 -11.37
CA ARG A 242 -25.54 -5.53 -11.49
C ARG A 242 -26.92 -6.17 -11.54
N TYR A 243 -27.10 -7.23 -12.33
CA TYR A 243 -28.35 -7.97 -12.39
C TYR A 243 -28.75 -8.50 -11.01
N LEU A 244 -27.80 -9.09 -10.27
CA LEU A 244 -28.03 -9.57 -8.90
C LEU A 244 -28.48 -8.43 -7.97
N LEU A 245 -27.78 -7.29 -7.96
CA LEU A 245 -28.08 -6.18 -7.05
C LEU A 245 -29.34 -5.40 -7.43
N GLU A 246 -29.67 -5.29 -8.73
CA GLU A 246 -30.81 -4.52 -9.21
C GLU A 246 -32.12 -5.32 -9.17
N THR A 247 -32.07 -6.63 -9.46
CA THR A 247 -33.28 -7.47 -9.55
C THR A 247 -33.49 -8.37 -8.34
N GLY A 248 -32.44 -8.60 -7.54
CA GLY A 248 -32.45 -9.62 -6.48
C GLY A 248 -32.50 -11.06 -6.98
N GLN A 249 -32.36 -11.29 -8.29
CA GLN A 249 -32.41 -12.62 -8.89
C GLN A 249 -31.03 -13.27 -8.92
N VAL A 250 -31.01 -14.60 -8.81
CA VAL A 250 -29.79 -15.40 -8.86
C VAL A 250 -29.25 -15.52 -10.29
N VAL A 251 -27.92 -15.51 -10.41
CA VAL A 251 -27.18 -15.69 -11.66
C VAL A 251 -26.85 -17.17 -11.83
N SER A 252 -27.35 -17.77 -12.92
CA SER A 252 -27.06 -19.17 -13.24
C SER A 252 -25.56 -19.40 -13.51
N GLY A 253 -25.04 -20.54 -13.07
CA GLY A 253 -23.64 -20.93 -13.28
C GLY A 253 -22.63 -20.27 -12.33
N LYS A 254 -23.09 -19.53 -11.32
CA LYS A 254 -22.24 -18.95 -10.26
C LYS A 254 -22.53 -19.59 -8.91
N SER A 255 -21.51 -19.68 -8.05
CA SER A 255 -21.67 -20.29 -6.73
C SER A 255 -22.53 -19.42 -5.81
N ILE A 256 -23.23 -20.03 -4.85
CA ILE A 256 -23.99 -19.30 -3.83
C ILE A 256 -23.06 -18.41 -2.99
N ILE A 257 -21.83 -18.86 -2.74
CA ILE A 257 -20.82 -18.10 -2.02
C ILE A 257 -20.52 -16.79 -2.75
N GLU A 258 -20.29 -16.82 -4.06
CA GLU A 258 -20.02 -15.61 -4.85
C GLU A 258 -21.17 -14.60 -4.80
N HIS A 259 -22.42 -15.07 -4.81
CA HIS A 259 -23.60 -14.21 -4.62
C HIS A 259 -23.60 -13.58 -3.23
N ASN A 260 -23.35 -14.39 -2.21
CA ASN A 260 -23.36 -13.97 -0.81
C ASN A 260 -22.26 -12.96 -0.49
N GLU A 261 -21.09 -13.07 -1.13
CA GLU A 261 -20.01 -12.09 -1.03
C GLU A 261 -20.42 -10.72 -1.58
N VAL A 262 -21.05 -10.70 -2.76
CA VAL A 262 -21.57 -9.48 -3.39
C VAL A 262 -22.62 -8.81 -2.51
N LEU A 263 -23.61 -9.58 -2.05
CA LEU A 263 -24.68 -9.09 -1.17
C LEU A 263 -24.16 -8.65 0.20
N GLY A 264 -23.19 -9.37 0.77
CA GLY A 264 -22.56 -9.01 2.03
C GLY A 264 -21.82 -7.68 1.95
N LEU A 265 -21.02 -7.52 0.90
CA LEU A 265 -20.29 -6.29 0.68
C LEU A 265 -21.21 -5.10 0.35
N GLU A 266 -22.28 -5.30 -0.42
CA GLU A 266 -23.29 -4.26 -0.66
C GLU A 266 -23.87 -3.75 0.68
N LYS A 267 -24.30 -4.65 1.56
CA LYS A 267 -24.78 -4.27 2.91
C LYS A 267 -23.70 -3.56 3.72
N ALA A 268 -22.45 -4.00 3.62
CA ALA A 268 -21.34 -3.36 4.30
C ALA A 268 -21.10 -1.92 3.80
N MET A 269 -21.16 -1.68 2.49
CA MET A 269 -21.04 -0.33 1.90
C MET A 269 -22.19 0.59 2.32
N GLN A 270 -23.42 0.07 2.39
CA GLN A 270 -24.56 0.82 2.93
C GLN A 270 -24.32 1.23 4.39
N TYR A 271 -23.74 0.33 5.20
CA TYR A 271 -23.38 0.62 6.58
C TYR A 271 -22.25 1.64 6.70
N ILE A 272 -21.20 1.55 5.88
CA ILE A 272 -20.12 2.55 5.80
C ILE A 272 -20.70 3.95 5.56
N LYS A 273 -21.69 4.08 4.67
CA LYS A 273 -22.36 5.35 4.39
C LYS A 273 -23.05 5.96 5.62
N LEU A 274 -23.50 5.13 6.56
CA LEU A 274 -24.04 5.57 7.85
C LEU A 274 -22.92 6.01 8.80
N LEU A 275 -21.81 5.24 8.84
CA LEU A 275 -20.64 5.52 9.68
C LEU A 275 -19.89 6.79 9.31
N VAL A 276 -20.03 7.31 8.08
CA VAL A 276 -19.43 8.60 7.70
C VAL A 276 -19.88 9.73 8.66
N ARG A 277 -21.09 9.62 9.23
CA ARG A 277 -21.68 10.62 10.14
C ARG A 277 -21.22 10.51 11.60
N THR A 278 -20.44 9.49 11.96
CA THR A 278 -20.01 9.26 13.35
C THR A 278 -18.58 9.74 13.54
N ASP A 279 -18.28 10.50 14.58
CA ASP A 279 -16.92 11.07 14.73
C ASP A 279 -15.86 10.05 15.18
N TYR A 280 -16.30 8.92 15.73
CA TYR A 280 -15.45 7.88 16.28
C TYR A 280 -15.57 6.58 15.49
N ILE A 281 -14.44 5.93 15.21
CA ILE A 281 -14.38 4.58 14.61
C ILE A 281 -13.92 3.60 15.70
N GLY A 282 -14.87 2.89 16.31
CA GLY A 282 -14.59 1.95 17.39
C GLY A 282 -14.52 0.48 16.93
N ILE A 283 -14.19 -0.40 17.87
CA ILE A 283 -14.19 -1.85 17.65
C ILE A 283 -15.58 -2.31 17.19
N LYS A 284 -16.65 -1.76 17.78
CA LYS A 284 -18.04 -2.10 17.44
C LYS A 284 -18.34 -1.80 15.98
N GLU A 285 -17.90 -0.67 15.46
CA GLU A 285 -18.09 -0.27 14.06
C GLU A 285 -17.33 -1.22 13.13
N ILE A 286 -16.08 -1.55 13.46
CA ILE A 286 -15.24 -2.50 12.67
C ILE A 286 -15.89 -3.89 12.65
N LEU A 287 -16.32 -4.42 13.81
CA LEU A 287 -17.05 -5.68 13.89
C LEU A 287 -18.38 -5.61 13.12
N GLY A 288 -19.06 -4.46 13.15
CA GLY A 288 -20.30 -4.22 12.41
C GLY A 288 -20.12 -4.21 10.89
N VAL A 289 -18.98 -3.71 10.40
CA VAL A 289 -18.57 -3.80 9.00
C VAL A 289 -18.29 -5.26 8.65
N HIS A 290 -17.41 -5.92 9.41
CA HIS A 290 -17.02 -7.32 9.16
C HIS A 290 -18.24 -8.26 9.19
N ARG A 291 -19.17 -8.06 10.13
CA ARG A 291 -20.42 -8.85 10.21
C ARG A 291 -21.24 -8.77 8.93
N ARG A 292 -21.26 -7.63 8.26
CA ARG A 292 -22.00 -7.48 6.99
C ARG A 292 -21.25 -8.08 5.82
N VAL A 293 -19.93 -7.89 5.78
CA VAL A 293 -19.04 -8.50 4.77
C VAL A 293 -19.20 -10.02 4.75
N MET A 294 -19.10 -10.66 5.91
CA MET A 294 -19.08 -12.12 6.02
C MET A 294 -20.43 -12.74 6.37
N GLY A 295 -21.43 -11.97 6.78
CA GLY A 295 -22.66 -12.51 7.37
C GLY A 295 -23.50 -13.43 6.48
N HIS A 296 -23.40 -13.30 5.15
CA HIS A 296 -24.04 -14.25 4.23
C HIS A 296 -23.16 -15.43 3.83
N VAL A 297 -21.85 -15.35 4.07
CA VAL A 297 -20.87 -16.39 3.68
C VAL A 297 -20.59 -17.31 4.86
N ASP A 298 -20.23 -16.74 6.00
CA ASP A 298 -20.00 -17.42 7.26
C ASP A 298 -20.65 -16.63 8.41
N PRO A 299 -21.94 -16.85 8.69
CA PRO A 299 -22.65 -16.13 9.74
C PRO A 299 -22.08 -16.39 11.14
N ILE A 300 -21.43 -17.54 11.37
CA ILE A 300 -20.91 -17.95 12.69
C ILE A 300 -19.69 -17.11 13.05
N SER A 301 -18.74 -16.96 12.12
CA SER A 301 -17.51 -16.18 12.34
C SER A 301 -17.66 -14.68 12.04
N SER A 302 -18.82 -14.25 11.53
CA SER A 302 -19.04 -12.87 11.10
C SER A 302 -19.09 -11.87 12.27
N GLY A 303 -18.21 -10.86 12.22
CA GLY A 303 -18.10 -9.86 13.28
C GLY A 303 -17.61 -10.41 14.62
N VAL A 304 -16.80 -11.47 14.59
CA VAL A 304 -16.15 -12.08 15.76
C VAL A 304 -14.66 -12.20 15.48
N PHE A 305 -13.80 -11.88 16.46
CA PHE A 305 -12.35 -12.09 16.33
C PHE A 305 -12.02 -13.58 16.23
N ARG A 306 -10.97 -13.91 15.49
CA ARG A 306 -10.50 -15.29 15.40
C ARG A 306 -9.94 -15.77 16.75
N ASP A 307 -10.18 -17.05 17.03
CA ASP A 307 -9.69 -17.77 18.20
C ASP A 307 -8.51 -18.71 17.87
N LYS A 308 -8.09 -18.74 16.60
CA LYS A 308 -7.05 -19.65 16.08
C LYS A 308 -5.97 -18.90 15.33
N LYS A 309 -4.77 -19.49 15.31
CA LYS A 309 -3.66 -19.01 14.48
C LYS A 309 -3.94 -19.27 13.01
N VAL A 310 -3.54 -18.33 12.15
CA VAL A 310 -3.70 -18.40 10.70
C VAL A 310 -2.39 -18.01 10.03
N PHE A 311 -2.21 -18.42 8.77
CA PHE A 311 -1.07 -18.05 7.94
C PHE A 311 -1.58 -17.35 6.68
N VAL A 312 -0.97 -16.21 6.34
CA VAL A 312 -1.41 -15.35 5.23
C VAL A 312 -0.26 -15.20 4.25
N GLY A 313 -0.16 -16.14 3.31
CA GLY A 313 1.02 -16.25 2.45
C GLY A 313 2.28 -16.51 3.28
N SER A 314 3.24 -15.58 3.25
CA SER A 314 4.48 -15.63 4.06
C SER A 314 4.38 -14.84 5.37
N HIS A 315 3.28 -14.12 5.61
CA HIS A 315 3.06 -13.35 6.84
C HIS A 315 2.47 -14.24 7.94
N MET A 316 2.98 -14.07 9.16
CA MET A 316 2.45 -14.72 10.36
C MET A 316 1.84 -13.64 11.26
N PRO A 317 0.51 -13.46 11.21
CA PRO A 317 -0.17 -12.49 12.06
C PRO A 317 -0.01 -12.81 13.57
N PRO A 318 -0.29 -11.82 14.44
CA PRO A 318 -0.28 -12.00 15.89
C PRO A 318 -1.12 -13.19 16.37
N PRO A 319 -0.78 -13.83 17.50
CA PRO A 319 -1.58 -14.92 18.04
C PRO A 319 -2.96 -14.39 18.55
N PRO A 320 -4.02 -15.22 18.55
CA PRO A 320 -5.39 -14.80 18.90
C PRO A 320 -5.52 -14.04 20.21
N GLU A 321 -4.72 -14.41 21.21
CA GLU A 321 -4.77 -13.86 22.56
C GLU A 321 -4.34 -12.38 22.59
N GLN A 322 -3.59 -11.92 21.59
CA GLN A 322 -3.14 -10.53 21.48
C GLN A 322 -4.09 -9.64 20.66
N ILE A 323 -5.05 -10.23 19.94
CA ILE A 323 -5.94 -9.47 19.03
C ILE A 323 -6.74 -8.40 19.77
N PRO A 324 -7.37 -8.66 20.94
CA PRO A 324 -8.14 -7.64 21.63
C PRO A 324 -7.32 -6.37 21.92
N ASP A 325 -6.15 -6.53 22.56
CA ASP A 325 -5.26 -5.42 22.92
C ASP A 325 -4.75 -4.68 21.67
N LEU A 326 -4.38 -5.42 20.61
CA LEU A 326 -3.92 -4.81 19.35
C LEU A 326 -5.04 -4.03 18.64
N MET A 327 -6.28 -4.52 18.71
CA MET A 327 -7.43 -3.84 18.13
C MET A 327 -7.85 -2.60 18.95
N GLU A 328 -7.67 -2.64 20.27
CA GLU A 328 -7.84 -1.46 21.12
C GLU A 328 -6.80 -0.39 20.76
N GLY A 329 -5.51 -0.74 20.70
CA GLY A 329 -4.46 0.19 20.28
C GLY A 329 -4.63 0.70 18.85
N TYR A 330 -5.15 -0.14 17.93
CA TYR A 330 -5.48 0.27 16.58
C TYR A 330 -6.59 1.33 16.55
N VAL A 331 -7.67 1.12 17.32
CA VAL A 331 -8.78 2.07 17.43
C VAL A 331 -8.35 3.34 18.14
N GLU A 332 -7.53 3.27 19.18
CA GLU A 332 -6.95 4.46 19.81
C GLU A 332 -6.14 5.28 18.81
N TRP A 333 -5.26 4.64 18.05
CA TRP A 333 -4.50 5.29 16.99
C TRP A 333 -5.41 5.89 15.91
N LEU A 334 -6.44 5.16 15.44
CA LEU A 334 -7.38 5.67 14.44
C LEU A 334 -8.01 7.00 14.85
N ASN A 335 -8.28 7.19 16.14
CA ASN A 335 -8.97 8.36 16.67
C ASN A 335 -8.00 9.38 17.30
N SER A 336 -6.68 9.18 17.19
CA SER A 336 -5.66 10.08 17.73
C SER A 336 -5.46 11.34 16.87
N GLU A 337 -4.99 12.42 17.50
CA GLU A 337 -4.59 13.65 16.81
C GLU A 337 -3.45 13.38 15.80
N GLU A 338 -2.51 12.50 16.14
CA GLU A 338 -1.41 12.09 15.25
C GLU A 338 -1.97 11.57 13.92
N ALA A 339 -2.90 10.62 13.97
CA ALA A 339 -3.49 10.03 12.77
C ALA A 339 -4.33 11.05 11.98
N GLN A 340 -5.11 11.89 12.67
CA GLN A 340 -5.95 12.90 12.05
C GLN A 340 -5.15 14.05 11.41
N SER A 341 -3.93 14.33 11.90
CA SER A 341 -3.06 15.35 11.33
C SER A 341 -2.36 14.91 10.03
N MET A 342 -2.33 13.61 9.73
CA MET A 342 -1.75 13.09 8.48
C MET A 342 -2.60 13.46 7.27
N HIS A 343 -1.95 13.55 6.10
CA HIS A 343 -2.68 13.65 4.82
C HIS A 343 -3.69 12.48 4.70
N PRO A 344 -4.98 12.71 4.35
CA PRO A 344 -6.02 11.70 4.45
C PRO A 344 -5.75 10.40 3.69
N VAL A 345 -5.08 10.48 2.54
CA VAL A 345 -4.67 9.30 1.75
C VAL A 345 -3.62 8.46 2.49
N ARG A 346 -2.65 9.10 3.14
CA ARG A 346 -1.64 8.42 3.96
C ARG A 346 -2.30 7.78 5.18
N TYR A 347 -3.16 8.52 5.88
CA TYR A 347 -3.91 8.01 7.01
C TYR A 347 -4.74 6.76 6.63
N ALA A 348 -5.52 6.84 5.55
CA ALA A 348 -6.33 5.71 5.07
C ALA A 348 -5.47 4.49 4.68
N ALA A 349 -4.33 4.70 4.01
CA ALA A 349 -3.41 3.63 3.66
C ALA A 349 -2.80 2.95 4.90
N LEU A 350 -2.37 3.73 5.90
CA LEU A 350 -1.83 3.16 7.14
C LEU A 350 -2.91 2.43 7.95
N ALA A 351 -4.13 2.97 8.00
CA ALA A 351 -5.26 2.32 8.64
C ALA A 351 -5.61 0.99 8.00
N HIS A 352 -5.58 0.92 6.67
CA HIS A 352 -5.73 -0.32 5.93
C HIS A 352 -4.62 -1.31 6.30
N TYR A 353 -3.36 -0.90 6.17
CA TYR A 353 -2.20 -1.75 6.42
C TYR A 353 -2.21 -2.34 7.83
N LYS A 354 -2.39 -1.50 8.86
CA LYS A 354 -2.41 -1.93 10.27
C LYS A 354 -3.49 -2.99 10.53
N LEU A 355 -4.68 -2.86 9.95
CA LEU A 355 -5.75 -3.84 10.14
C LEU A 355 -5.45 -5.17 9.44
N VAL A 356 -4.86 -5.13 8.24
CA VAL A 356 -4.41 -6.34 7.52
C VAL A 356 -3.29 -7.05 8.28
N ASP A 357 -2.37 -6.30 8.88
CA ASP A 357 -1.24 -6.80 9.65
C ASP A 357 -1.68 -7.50 10.96
N ILE A 358 -2.61 -6.89 11.72
CA ILE A 358 -3.23 -7.51 12.90
C ILE A 358 -4.01 -8.77 12.51
N HIS A 359 -4.69 -8.74 11.37
CA HIS A 359 -5.48 -9.84 10.83
C HIS A 359 -6.50 -10.42 11.83
N PRO A 360 -7.45 -9.61 12.35
CA PRO A 360 -8.25 -9.97 13.51
C PRO A 360 -9.33 -11.04 13.24
N PHE A 361 -9.66 -11.34 11.98
CA PHE A 361 -10.73 -12.26 11.60
C PHE A 361 -10.19 -13.54 10.93
N VAL A 362 -11.02 -14.59 10.86
CA VAL A 362 -10.68 -15.85 10.16
C VAL A 362 -10.61 -15.63 8.65
N ASP A 363 -11.56 -14.87 8.10
CA ASP A 363 -11.61 -14.42 6.70
C ASP A 363 -12.25 -13.01 6.67
N GLY A 364 -12.23 -12.32 5.53
CA GLY A 364 -12.85 -11.01 5.36
C GLY A 364 -11.96 -9.83 5.75
N ASN A 365 -10.70 -10.09 6.16
CA ASN A 365 -9.75 -9.05 6.59
C ASN A 365 -9.43 -8.04 5.47
N GLY A 366 -9.13 -8.51 4.25
CA GLY A 366 -8.85 -7.63 3.11
C GLY A 366 -10.04 -6.75 2.73
N ARG A 367 -11.22 -7.37 2.59
CA ARG A 367 -12.50 -6.68 2.29
C ARG A 367 -12.84 -5.65 3.36
N THR A 368 -12.70 -5.99 4.64
CA THR A 368 -12.96 -5.07 5.76
C THR A 368 -11.96 -3.92 5.78
N SER A 369 -10.67 -4.19 5.56
CA SER A 369 -9.62 -3.15 5.56
C SER A 369 -9.79 -2.14 4.43
N ARG A 370 -10.20 -2.60 3.23
CA ARG A 370 -10.54 -1.70 2.11
C ARG A 370 -11.78 -0.84 2.41
N LEU A 371 -12.76 -1.36 3.15
CA LEU A 371 -13.93 -0.59 3.58
C LEU A 371 -13.58 0.44 4.67
N ILE A 372 -12.75 0.09 5.66
CA ILE A 372 -12.29 1.04 6.70
C ILE A 372 -11.45 2.17 6.09
N MET A 373 -10.56 1.83 5.15
CA MET A 373 -9.84 2.82 4.34
C MET A 373 -10.80 3.79 3.63
N ASN A 374 -11.83 3.26 2.98
CA ASN A 374 -12.82 4.08 2.28
C ASN A 374 -13.71 4.89 3.24
N LEU A 375 -13.99 4.41 4.46
CA LEU A 375 -14.66 5.21 5.49
C LEU A 375 -13.85 6.46 5.83
N ILE A 376 -12.54 6.31 6.05
CA ILE A 376 -11.63 7.42 6.34
C ILE A 376 -11.62 8.43 5.18
N LEU A 377 -11.47 7.95 3.94
CA LEU A 377 -11.45 8.81 2.75
C LEU A 377 -12.77 9.55 2.55
N LEU A 378 -13.91 8.86 2.75
CA LEU A 378 -15.24 9.47 2.68
C LEU A 378 -15.42 10.57 3.72
N LYS A 379 -14.97 10.35 4.96
CA LYS A 379 -14.99 11.36 6.02
C LYS A 379 -14.15 12.59 5.66
N ALA A 380 -13.04 12.39 4.96
CA ALA A 380 -12.20 13.47 4.45
C ALA A 380 -12.71 14.10 3.13
N GLY A 381 -13.87 13.67 2.60
CA GLY A 381 -14.47 14.23 1.39
C GLY A 381 -13.88 13.71 0.07
N TYR A 382 -13.16 12.60 0.09
CA TYR A 382 -12.76 11.88 -1.12
C TYR A 382 -13.85 10.88 -1.55
N PRO A 383 -13.98 10.57 -2.85
CA PRO A 383 -14.78 9.42 -3.27
C PRO A 383 -14.15 8.11 -2.76
N PRO A 384 -14.94 7.03 -2.59
CA PRO A 384 -14.38 5.70 -2.29
C PRO A 384 -13.43 5.29 -3.40
N ILE A 385 -12.23 4.86 -3.03
CA ILE A 385 -11.24 4.38 -4.00
C ILE A 385 -11.46 2.91 -4.30
N MET A 386 -10.96 2.46 -5.44
CA MET A 386 -11.00 1.06 -5.85
C MET A 386 -9.59 0.57 -6.10
N VAL A 387 -9.21 -0.51 -5.43
CA VAL A 387 -8.07 -1.33 -5.85
C VAL A 387 -8.59 -2.24 -6.95
N LEU A 388 -8.05 -2.13 -8.16
CA LEU A 388 -8.52 -2.93 -9.29
C LEU A 388 -8.04 -4.38 -9.13
N LYS A 389 -8.83 -5.36 -9.59
CA LYS A 389 -8.44 -6.78 -9.46
C LYS A 389 -7.21 -7.11 -10.31
N GLU A 390 -7.02 -6.35 -11.38
CA GLU A 390 -5.85 -6.39 -12.27
C GLU A 390 -4.58 -5.90 -11.55
N GLN A 391 -4.72 -5.14 -10.45
CA GLN A 391 -3.63 -4.64 -9.62
C GLN A 391 -3.35 -5.58 -8.42
N ARG A 392 -3.95 -6.77 -8.36
CA ARG A 392 -3.84 -7.71 -7.23
C ARG A 392 -2.39 -8.00 -6.85
N GLU A 393 -1.53 -8.27 -7.82
CA GLU A 393 -0.10 -8.54 -7.60
C GLU A 393 0.60 -7.34 -6.95
N LYS A 394 0.49 -6.15 -7.58
CA LYS A 394 1.07 -4.90 -7.06
C LYS A 394 0.58 -4.57 -5.65
N TYR A 395 -0.69 -4.81 -5.36
CA TYR A 395 -1.28 -4.62 -4.04
C TYR A 395 -0.63 -5.52 -2.98
N TYR A 396 -0.46 -6.82 -3.27
CA TYR A 396 0.20 -7.76 -2.35
C TYR A 396 1.70 -7.50 -2.22
N ASP A 397 2.39 -7.09 -3.29
CA ASP A 397 3.82 -6.73 -3.24
C ASP A 397 4.07 -5.50 -2.36
N ALA A 398 3.18 -4.50 -2.46
CA ALA A 398 3.26 -3.31 -1.62
C ALA A 398 3.00 -3.65 -0.14
N LEU A 399 2.04 -4.54 0.15
CA LEU A 399 1.81 -5.05 1.52
C LEU A 399 3.00 -5.86 2.04
N LYS A 400 3.63 -6.70 1.20
CA LYS A 400 4.83 -7.46 1.55
C LYS A 400 5.99 -6.53 1.90
N THR A 401 6.17 -5.45 1.14
CA THR A 401 7.20 -4.45 1.42
C THR A 401 6.90 -3.68 2.71
N ALA A 402 5.63 -3.40 2.99
CA ALA A 402 5.20 -2.82 4.26
C ALA A 402 5.52 -3.72 5.46
N ASN A 403 5.29 -5.03 5.35
CA ASN A 403 5.67 -6.02 6.38
C ASN A 403 7.19 -6.09 6.62
N MET A 404 8.01 -5.75 5.62
CA MET A 404 9.47 -5.65 5.75
C MET A 404 9.92 -4.35 6.45
N GLY A 405 9.00 -3.40 6.68
CA GLY A 405 9.25 -2.16 7.41
C GLY A 405 9.13 -0.88 6.59
N ASP A 406 8.83 -0.95 5.28
CA ASP A 406 8.59 0.24 4.46
C ASP A 406 7.17 0.29 3.91
N VAL A 407 6.37 1.13 4.55
CA VAL A 407 4.97 1.38 4.20
C VAL A 407 4.81 2.33 3.02
N ARG A 408 5.86 3.05 2.60
CA ARG A 408 5.76 4.10 1.56
C ARG A 408 5.25 3.56 0.22
N PRO A 409 5.69 2.38 -0.29
CA PRO A 409 5.16 1.83 -1.53
C PRO A 409 3.66 1.56 -1.46
N PHE A 410 3.17 1.09 -0.30
CA PHE A 410 1.73 0.89 -0.09
C PHE A 410 0.96 2.21 -0.05
N VAL A 411 1.51 3.24 0.60
CA VAL A 411 0.92 4.58 0.60
C VAL A 411 0.85 5.15 -0.83
N ARG A 412 1.93 5.02 -1.63
CA ARG A 412 1.95 5.44 -3.04
C ARG A 412 0.95 4.68 -3.88
N PHE A 413 0.84 3.37 -3.67
CA PHE A 413 -0.15 2.54 -4.37
C PHE A 413 -1.57 3.05 -4.13
N ILE A 414 -1.93 3.31 -2.86
CA ILE A 414 -3.23 3.87 -2.49
C ILE A 414 -3.41 5.30 -3.05
N ALA A 415 -2.36 6.11 -3.06
CA ALA A 415 -2.38 7.44 -3.68
C ALA A 415 -2.64 7.38 -5.19
N GLN A 416 -2.03 6.43 -5.90
CA GLN A 416 -2.29 6.20 -7.33
C GLN A 416 -3.72 5.72 -7.58
N CYS A 417 -4.25 4.79 -6.78
CA CYS A 417 -5.66 4.42 -6.85
C CYS A 417 -6.59 5.61 -6.59
N THR A 418 -6.19 6.52 -5.68
CA THR A 418 -6.93 7.75 -5.37
C THR A 418 -6.95 8.70 -6.58
N LEU A 419 -5.80 8.89 -7.23
CA LEU A 419 -5.72 9.71 -8.43
C LEU A 419 -6.56 9.14 -9.57
N GLN A 420 -6.48 7.83 -9.80
CA GLN A 420 -7.26 7.12 -10.82
C GLN A 420 -8.77 7.30 -10.61
N ILE A 421 -9.27 7.19 -9.37
CA ILE A 421 -10.69 7.40 -9.12
C ILE A 421 -11.10 8.86 -9.33
N LEU A 422 -10.29 9.83 -8.88
CA LEU A 422 -10.59 11.24 -9.08
C LEU A 422 -10.68 11.57 -10.57
N ASP A 423 -9.72 11.09 -11.35
CA ASP A 423 -9.70 11.26 -12.80
C ASP A 423 -10.92 10.57 -13.45
N MET A 424 -11.29 9.36 -13.04
CA MET A 424 -12.49 8.69 -13.54
C MET A 424 -13.75 9.54 -13.34
N TYR A 425 -13.93 10.15 -12.16
CA TYR A 425 -15.06 11.05 -11.91
C TYR A 425 -14.99 12.34 -12.74
N ILE A 426 -13.80 12.93 -12.87
CA ILE A 426 -13.59 14.16 -13.66
C ILE A 426 -13.88 13.92 -15.15
N TYR A 427 -13.35 12.83 -15.73
CA TYR A 427 -13.58 12.48 -17.12
C TYR A 427 -15.02 12.03 -17.37
N GLY A 428 -15.58 11.20 -16.49
CA GLY A 428 -16.95 10.71 -16.61
C GLY A 428 -17.99 11.84 -16.59
N THR A 429 -17.80 12.82 -15.70
CA THR A 429 -18.70 13.99 -15.63
C THR A 429 -18.60 14.87 -16.88
N ARG A 430 -17.41 15.01 -17.49
CA ARG A 430 -17.20 15.75 -18.74
C ARG A 430 -17.85 15.06 -19.94
N PHE A 431 -17.60 13.77 -20.13
CA PHE A 431 -18.10 13.04 -21.29
C PHE A 431 -19.63 13.04 -21.31
N LEU A 432 -20.26 12.71 -20.18
CA LEU A 432 -21.72 12.70 -20.04
C LEU A 432 -22.36 14.09 -20.16
N SER A 433 -21.63 15.16 -19.85
CA SER A 433 -22.11 16.54 -20.08
C SER A 433 -22.04 16.95 -21.56
N ILE A 434 -21.08 16.42 -22.32
CA ILE A 434 -20.93 16.67 -23.76
C ILE A 434 -21.91 15.80 -24.56
N SER A 435 -22.09 14.54 -24.13
CA SER A 435 -23.07 13.61 -24.70
C SER A 435 -24.47 13.85 -24.14
N GLY A 436 -24.80 15.10 -23.78
CA GLY A 436 -26.12 15.52 -23.33
C GLY A 436 -27.17 14.92 -24.25
N VAL A 437 -27.85 13.91 -23.72
CA VAL A 437 -28.90 13.13 -24.36
C VAL A 437 -29.87 14.09 -25.03
N THR A 438 -30.02 13.99 -26.36
CA THR A 438 -31.26 14.30 -27.05
C THR A 438 -32.35 13.44 -26.43
N LYS A 439 -32.93 13.89 -25.32
CA LYS A 439 -34.02 13.20 -24.59
C LYS A 439 -35.33 13.17 -25.40
N GLU A 440 -35.28 13.47 -26.69
CA GLU A 440 -36.39 13.36 -27.65
C GLU A 440 -36.20 12.25 -28.70
N GLU A 441 -35.01 11.67 -28.89
CA GLU A 441 -34.77 10.73 -30.00
C GLU A 441 -34.86 9.23 -29.63
N ASP A 442 -34.69 8.87 -28.35
CA ASP A 442 -34.83 7.46 -27.90
C ASP A 442 -36.29 6.95 -27.85
N LYS A 443 -37.28 7.81 -28.11
CA LYS A 443 -38.69 7.39 -28.30
C LYS A 443 -39.05 7.10 -29.75
N GLN A 444 -38.18 7.36 -30.72
CA GLN A 444 -38.50 7.16 -32.15
C GLN A 444 -37.85 5.93 -32.78
N ILE A 445 -36.97 5.20 -32.09
CA ILE A 445 -36.31 4.00 -32.62
C ILE A 445 -37.00 2.67 -32.20
N MET A 446 -38.08 2.73 -31.41
CA MET A 446 -38.94 1.56 -31.12
C MET A 446 -40.23 1.53 -31.95
N ASN A 447 -40.37 2.41 -32.93
CA ASN A 447 -41.46 2.40 -33.91
C ASN A 447 -40.87 2.77 -35.28
N TYR A 448 -40.16 1.85 -35.93
CA TYR A 448 -40.17 1.64 -37.40
C TYR A 448 -39.14 0.55 -37.75
N SER A 449 -39.67 -0.61 -38.14
CA SER A 449 -39.04 -1.78 -38.79
C SER A 449 -38.30 -2.79 -37.91
#